data_AF-A0AA87YVI1-F1
#
_entry.id   AF-A0AA87YVI1-F1
#
_cell.length_a   1.000
_cell.length_b   1.000
_cell.length_c   1.000
_cell.angle_alpha   90.00
_cell.angle_beta   90.00
_cell.angle_gamma   90.00
#
_symmetry.space_group_name_H-M   'P 1'
#
loop_
_entity.id
_entity.type
_entity.pdbx_description
1 polymer ?
#
loop_
_entity_poly.entity_id
_entity_poly.type
_entity_poly.pdbx_seq_one_letter_code
_entity_poly.pdbx_strand_id
1 'polypeptide(L)' 'MKPKEFNGSTDPLVAQGWLKSIELVLNFMDLTDNEKVKCASYCLMDDARIWWEGIELSRDISQMTWEDFYPEI' A
#
# COMPACT_ATOMS: atom_id res chain seq x y z
N MET A 1 4.26 16.54 6.47
CA MET A 1 3.75 15.30 7.10
C MET A 1 4.72 14.19 6.74
N LYS A 2 5.19 13.40 7.72
CA LYS A 2 5.92 12.17 7.41
C LYS A 2 4.88 11.13 6.92
N PRO A 3 5.09 10.43 5.80
CA PRO A 3 4.20 9.34 5.41
C PRO A 3 4.08 8.33 6.55
N LYS A 4 2.88 7.80 6.78
CA LYS A 4 2.70 6.73 7.76
C LYS A 4 3.33 5.47 7.15
N GLU A 5 4.49 5.08 7.67
CA GLU A 5 5.19 3.87 7.24
C GLU A 5 4.48 2.62 7.77
N PHE A 6 4.55 1.52 7.02
CA PHE A 6 4.12 0.20 7.45
C PHE A 6 5.23 -0.82 7.26
N ASN A 7 5.66 -1.41 8.36
CA ASN A 7 6.79 -2.33 8.37
C ASN A 7 6.34 -3.80 8.24
N GLY A 8 5.03 -4.04 8.12
CA GLY A 8 4.41 -5.36 8.20
C GLY A 8 3.78 -5.62 9.57
N SER A 9 2.72 -6.45 9.59
CA SER A 9 2.10 -6.91 10.83
C SER A 9 1.38 -8.24 10.59
N THR A 10 1.32 -9.08 11.62
CA THR A 10 0.47 -10.27 11.64
C THR A 10 -0.93 -9.98 12.22
N ASP A 11 -1.17 -8.78 12.73
CA ASP A 11 -2.47 -8.33 13.22
C ASP A 11 -3.24 -7.62 12.10
N PRO A 12 -4.36 -8.18 11.61
CA PRO A 12 -5.17 -7.57 10.56
C PRO A 12 -5.69 -6.18 10.90
N LEU A 13 -5.89 -5.86 12.20
CA LEU A 13 -6.37 -4.55 12.61
C LEU A 13 -5.30 -3.47 12.43
N VAL A 14 -4.02 -3.82 12.57
CA VAL A 14 -2.90 -2.90 12.34
C VAL A 14 -2.77 -2.59 10.85
N ALA A 15 -2.81 -3.62 10.00
CA ALA A 15 -2.80 -3.47 8.54
C ALA A 15 -4.00 -2.63 8.07
N GLN A 16 -5.21 -2.95 8.54
CA GLN A 16 -6.42 -2.20 8.20
C GLN A 16 -6.36 -0.73 8.70
N GLY A 17 -5.84 -0.50 9.89
CA GLY A 17 -5.67 0.84 10.45
C GLY A 17 -4.62 1.67 9.71
N TRP A 18 -3.62 1.03 9.10
CA TRP A 18 -2.70 1.66 8.18
C TRP A 18 -3.36 1.99 6.84
N LEU A 19 -4.01 1.01 6.20
CA LEU A 19 -4.71 1.18 4.92
C LEU A 19 -5.72 2.34 4.94
N LYS A 20 -6.60 2.39 5.95
CA LYS A 20 -7.58 3.48 6.10
C LYS A 20 -6.91 4.86 6.25
N SER A 21 -5.77 4.89 6.93
CA SER A 21 -5.07 6.14 7.20
C SER A 21 -4.40 6.68 5.94
N ILE A 22 -3.80 5.81 5.12
CA ILE A 22 -3.14 6.23 3.88
C ILE A 22 -4.18 6.52 2.80
N GLU A 23 -5.22 5.70 2.69
CA GLU A 23 -6.34 5.90 1.75
C GLU A 23 -7.00 7.27 1.91
N LEU A 24 -7.17 7.76 3.15
CA LEU A 24 -7.69 9.10 3.41
C LEU A 24 -6.84 10.20 2.76
N VAL A 25 -5.51 10.11 2.88
CA VAL A 25 -4.59 11.09 2.30
C VAL A 25 -4.58 10.99 0.78
N LEU A 26 -4.54 9.77 0.24
CA LEU A 26 -4.50 9.55 -1.20
C LEU A 26 -5.80 9.99 -1.89
N ASN A 27 -6.96 9.74 -1.26
CA ASN A 27 -8.25 10.24 -1.72
C ASN A 27 -8.35 11.77 -1.61
N PHE A 28 -7.80 12.37 -0.54
CA PHE A 28 -7.73 13.83 -0.42
C PHE A 28 -6.90 14.47 -1.55
N MET A 29 -5.88 13.76 -2.04
CA MET A 29 -5.04 14.18 -3.16
C MET A 29 -5.65 13.89 -4.55
N ASP A 30 -6.83 13.25 -4.60
CA ASP A 30 -7.54 12.88 -5.84
C ASP A 30 -6.70 12.02 -6.80
N LEU A 31 -5.94 11.08 -6.23
CA LEU A 31 -5.09 10.19 -7.01
C LEU A 31 -5.91 9.10 -7.70
N THR A 32 -5.50 8.73 -8.92
CA THR A 32 -6.01 7.53 -9.60
C THR A 32 -5.61 6.27 -8.85
N ASP A 33 -6.34 5.17 -9.04
CA ASP A 33 -6.07 3.91 -8.34
C ASP A 33 -4.62 3.45 -8.49
N ASN A 34 -4.04 3.54 -9.69
CA ASN A 34 -2.65 3.14 -9.88
C ASN A 34 -1.65 4.06 -9.16
N GLU A 35 -1.94 5.37 -9.11
CA GLU A 35 -1.14 6.32 -8.32
C GLU A 35 -1.24 6.03 -6.82
N LYS A 36 -2.42 5.62 -6.33
CA LYS A 36 -2.61 5.18 -4.93
C LYS A 36 -1.71 3.98 -4.62
N VAL A 37 -1.73 2.94 -5.46
CA VAL A 37 -0.89 1.74 -5.29
C VAL A 37 0.59 2.13 -5.23
N LYS A 38 1.06 2.95 -6.18
CA LYS A 38 2.44 3.43 -6.19
C LYS A 38 2.79 4.19 -4.92
N CYS A 39 1.98 5.16 -4.51
CA CYS A 39 2.26 5.93 -3.30
C CYS A 39 2.23 5.08 -2.03
N ALA A 40 1.30 4.14 -1.92
CA ALA A 40 1.20 3.24 -0.78
C ALA A 40 2.35 2.25 -0.71
N SER A 41 2.81 1.72 -1.85
CA SER A 41 3.96 0.82 -1.89
C SER A 41 5.27 1.48 -1.47
N TYR A 42 5.42 2.80 -1.72
CA TYR A 42 6.55 3.58 -1.20
C TYR A 42 6.51 3.79 0.32
N CYS A 43 5.36 3.57 0.96
CA CYS A 43 5.21 3.66 2.41
C CYS A 43 5.41 2.30 3.11
N LEU A 44 5.61 1.22 2.35
CA LEU A 44 5.99 -0.09 2.87
C LEU A 44 7.49 -0.10 3.18
N MET A 45 7.84 -0.57 4.37
CA MET A 45 9.21 -0.63 4.87
C MET A 45 9.50 -2.04 5.40
N ASP A 46 10.78 -2.35 5.61
CA ASP A 46 11.26 -3.61 6.18
C ASP A 46 10.58 -4.84 5.54
N ASP A 47 9.97 -5.71 6.35
CA ASP A 47 9.36 -6.97 5.89
C ASP A 47 8.22 -6.74 4.89
N ALA A 48 7.42 -5.68 5.06
CA ALA A 48 6.36 -5.33 4.11
C ALA A 48 6.92 -4.90 2.74
N ARG A 49 8.06 -4.20 2.72
CA ARG A 49 8.73 -3.85 1.46
C ARG A 49 9.25 -5.09 0.75
N ILE A 50 9.88 -6.00 1.49
CA ILE A 50 10.39 -7.27 0.93
C ILE A 50 9.27 -8.10 0.34
N TRP A 51 8.12 -8.19 1.04
CA TRP A 51 6.93 -8.87 0.51
C TRP A 51 6.45 -8.23 -0.80
N TRP A 52 6.32 -6.91 -0.82
CA TRP A 52 5.84 -6.17 -1.98
C TRP A 52 6.75 -6.32 -3.21
N GLU A 53 8.06 -6.37 -3.02
CA GLU A 53 9.01 -6.65 -4.12
C GLU A 53 8.74 -8.01 -4.78
N GLY A 54 8.31 -9.01 -4.01
CA GLY A 54 7.86 -10.30 -4.56
C GLY A 54 6.60 -10.18 -5.43
N ILE A 55 5.67 -9.31 -5.06
CA ILE A 55 4.49 -9.00 -5.87
C ILE A 55 4.88 -8.27 -7.16
N GLU A 56 5.78 -7.27 -7.07
CA GLU A 56 6.29 -6.52 -8.23
C GLU A 56 6.99 -7.42 -9.26
N LEU A 57 7.62 -8.52 -8.82
CA LEU A 57 8.26 -9.50 -9.71
C LEU A 57 7.28 -10.48 -10.36
N SER A 58 6.10 -10.69 -9.75
CA SER A 58 5.15 -11.72 -10.18
C SER A 58 3.93 -11.17 -10.92
N ARG A 59 3.63 -9.87 -10.80
CA ARG A 59 2.43 -9.23 -11.34
C ARG A 59 2.77 -7.87 -11.96
N ASP A 60 2.03 -7.50 -13.00
CA ASP A 60 2.11 -6.16 -13.58
C ASP A 60 1.38 -5.15 -12.69
N ILE A 61 2.15 -4.40 -11.91
CA ILE A 61 1.63 -3.36 -11.01
C ILE A 61 1.21 -2.08 -11.74
N SER A 62 1.47 -1.94 -13.05
CA SER A 62 1.12 -0.71 -13.80
C SER A 62 -0.39 -0.54 -14.03
N GLN A 63 -1.14 -1.65 -13.96
CA GLN A 63 -2.60 -1.68 -14.11
C GLN A 63 -3.31 -2.08 -12.81
N MET A 64 -2.57 -2.30 -11.73
CA MET A 64 -3.15 -2.70 -10.45
C MET A 64 -4.03 -1.58 -9.90
N THR A 65 -5.26 -1.96 -9.51
CA THR A 65 -6.22 -1.06 -8.88
C THR A 65 -5.99 -1.00 -7.37
N TRP A 66 -6.66 -0.07 -6.70
CA TRP A 66 -6.60 -0.01 -5.24
C TRP A 66 -7.26 -1.24 -4.58
N GLU A 67 -8.31 -1.77 -5.20
CA GLU A 67 -9.00 -2.99 -4.75
C GLU A 67 -8.12 -4.24 -4.88
N ASP A 68 -7.26 -4.30 -5.91
CA ASP A 68 -6.27 -5.37 -6.06
C ASP A 68 -5.15 -5.28 -5.02
N PHE A 69 -4.77 -4.07 -4.61
CA PHE A 69 -3.72 -3.81 -3.61
C PHE A 69 -4.16 -4.12 -2.19
N TYR A 70 -5.40 -3.75 -1.83
CA TYR A 70 -5.94 -3.90 -0.48
C TYR A 70 -5.71 -5.29 0.17
N PRO A 71 -5.95 -6.43 -0.51
CA PRO A 71 -5.76 -7.75 0.09
C PRO A 71 -4.28 -8.18 0.23
N GLU A 72 -3.33 -7.46 -0.37
CA GLU A 72 -1.89 -7.80 -0.30
C GLU A 72 -1.20 -7.26 0.97
N ILE A 73 -1.90 -6.42 1.74
CA ILE A 73 -1.41 -5.71 2.93
C ILE A 73 -2.09 -6.23 4.20
#